data_AF-A0A1G7E7I8-F1
#
_entry.id   AF-A0A1G7E7I8-F1
#
_cell.length_a   1.000
_cell.length_b   1.000
_cell.length_c   1.000
_cell.angle_alpha   90.00
_cell.angle_beta   90.00
_cell.angle_gamma   90.00
#
_symmetry.space_group_name_H-M   'P 1'
#
loop_
_entity.id
_entity.type
_entity.pdbx_description
1 polymer ?
#
loop_
_entity_poly.entity_id
_entity_poly.type
_entity_poly.pdbx_seq_one_letter_code
_entity_poly.pdbx_strand_id
1 'polypeptide(L)'
;MAPTFVYNADAPKEPIDEIHLKVVMLFDGTANNRINMMIRKKYHQIEEGKGLTISKDNEKVYCSLGIERTYKNLWRKKQDRTDNNFANDFSNIARLSFSTEPKKYTIYIEGIDTEDREDDFLFEQAFGTGETGVIA
;
A
#
# COMPACT_ATOMS: atom_id res chain seq x y z
N MET A 1 19.69 -60.36 -6.96
CA MET A 1 19.20 -58.97 -6.97
C MET A 1 19.07 -58.55 -8.42
N ALA A 2 17.87 -58.14 -8.85
CA ALA A 2 17.65 -57.68 -10.22
C ALA A 2 18.00 -56.18 -10.33
N PRO A 3 18.58 -55.71 -11.45
CA PRO A 3 18.90 -54.30 -11.63
C PRO A 3 17.62 -53.46 -11.73
N THR A 4 17.59 -52.35 -10.99
CA THR A 4 16.51 -51.35 -11.06
C THR A 4 16.92 -50.27 -12.06
N PHE A 5 16.16 -50.13 -13.15
CA PHE A 5 16.39 -49.06 -14.12
C PHE A 5 15.64 -47.81 -13.67
N VAL A 6 16.37 -46.72 -13.43
CA VAL A 6 15.82 -45.39 -13.15
C VAL A 6 15.73 -44.65 -14.48
N TYR A 7 14.51 -44.40 -14.95
CA TYR A 7 14.29 -43.56 -16.12
C TYR A 7 14.12 -42.12 -15.65
N ASN A 8 15.06 -41.24 -16.02
CA ASN A 8 14.82 -39.81 -15.96
C ASN A 8 13.93 -39.45 -17.16
N ALA A 9 12.64 -39.21 -16.90
CA ALA A 9 11.63 -39.01 -17.93
C ALA A 9 11.70 -37.62 -18.61
N ASP A 10 12.56 -36.73 -18.11
CA ASP A 10 12.66 -35.37 -18.59
C ASP A 10 13.85 -35.21 -19.54
N ALA A 11 13.58 -34.67 -20.72
CA ALA A 11 14.61 -34.20 -21.63
C ALA A 11 15.46 -33.10 -20.94
N PRO A 12 16.78 -33.05 -21.15
CA PRO A 12 17.60 -31.96 -20.65
C PRO A 12 17.06 -30.64 -21.19
N LYS A 13 16.66 -29.73 -20.29
CA LYS A 13 16.29 -28.36 -20.68
C LYS A 13 17.54 -27.67 -21.20
N GLU A 14 17.43 -27.02 -22.35
CA GLU A 14 18.54 -26.24 -22.90
C GLU A 14 18.99 -25.15 -21.90
N PRO A 15 20.29 -24.87 -21.82
CA PRO A 15 20.80 -23.81 -20.97
C PRO A 15 20.19 -22.46 -21.39
N ILE A 16 19.82 -21.65 -20.40
CA ILE A 16 19.34 -20.29 -20.64
C ILE A 16 20.58 -19.38 -20.73
N ASP A 17 20.88 -18.87 -21.93
CA ASP A 17 22.05 -18.01 -22.15
C ASP A 17 21.87 -16.59 -21.59
N GLU A 18 20.62 -16.08 -21.54
CA GLU A 18 20.30 -14.73 -21.07
C GLU A 18 18.98 -14.66 -20.30
N ILE A 19 18.94 -13.85 -19.24
CA ILE A 19 17.71 -13.54 -18.49
C ILE A 19 17.39 -12.06 -18.67
N HIS A 20 16.25 -11.78 -19.31
CA HIS A 20 15.74 -10.42 -19.49
C HIS A 20 14.73 -10.08 -18.37
N LEU A 21 15.13 -9.19 -17.47
CA LEU A 21 14.33 -8.75 -16.33
C LEU A 21 13.73 -7.36 -16.59
N LYS A 22 12.40 -7.23 -16.46
CA LYS A 22 11.71 -5.93 -16.48
C LYS A 22 11.10 -5.65 -15.12
N VAL A 23 11.59 -4.62 -14.46
CA VAL A 23 11.05 -4.11 -13.19
C VAL A 23 10.26 -2.82 -13.46
N VAL A 24 9.08 -2.71 -12.85
CA VAL A 24 8.25 -1.50 -12.89
C VAL A 24 8.32 -0.83 -11.53
N MET A 25 8.80 0.41 -11.47
CA MET A 25 8.78 1.23 -10.26
C MET A 25 7.66 2.25 -10.36
N LEU A 26 6.81 2.31 -9.33
CA LEU A 26 5.65 3.19 -9.24
C LEU A 26 5.81 4.06 -8.00
N PHE A 27 6.08 5.36 -8.20
CA PHE A 27 6.19 6.34 -7.12
C PHE A 27 4.87 7.08 -7.00
N ASP A 28 4.20 7.02 -5.86
CA ASP A 28 2.95 7.75 -5.67
C ASP A 28 3.18 9.25 -5.36
N GLY A 29 2.12 10.04 -5.44
CA GLY A 29 2.14 11.47 -5.14
C GLY A 29 2.23 11.75 -3.64
N THR A 30 2.68 12.96 -3.30
CA THR A 30 2.75 13.50 -1.93
C THR A 30 1.46 13.27 -1.13
N ALA A 31 1.59 12.88 0.14
CA ALA A 31 0.48 12.55 1.04
C ALA A 31 -0.45 11.42 0.56
N ASN A 32 -0.04 10.61 -0.41
CA ASN A 32 -0.77 9.39 -0.79
C ASN A 32 -0.13 8.18 -0.14
N ASN A 33 -0.89 7.51 0.74
CA ASN A 33 -0.51 6.22 1.30
C ASN A 33 -1.57 5.15 1.00
N ARG A 34 -1.21 4.15 0.20
CA ARG A 34 -2.11 3.08 -0.23
C ARG A 34 -2.60 2.24 0.93
N ILE A 35 -1.76 1.97 1.93
CA ILE A 35 -2.14 1.17 3.10
C ILE A 35 -3.17 1.93 3.94
N ASN A 36 -2.95 3.22 4.22
CA ASN A 36 -3.82 4.05 5.05
C ASN A 36 -5.19 4.26 4.39
N MET A 37 -5.20 4.54 3.08
CA MET A 37 -6.44 4.59 2.30
C MET A 37 -7.20 3.26 2.31
N MET A 38 -6.49 2.13 2.17
CA MET A 38 -7.09 0.80 2.24
C MET A 38 -7.69 0.52 3.62
N ILE A 39 -7.05 0.99 4.70
CA ILE A 39 -7.58 0.89 6.06
C ILE A 39 -8.92 1.65 6.17
N ARG A 40 -8.99 2.90 5.71
CA ARG A 40 -10.23 3.70 5.70
C ARG A 40 -11.33 2.99 4.90
N LYS A 41 -11.03 2.55 3.68
CA LYS A 41 -12.01 1.90 2.79
C LYS A 41 -12.55 0.60 3.40
N LYS A 42 -11.70 -0.18 4.08
CA LYS A 42 -12.12 -1.36 4.87
C LYS A 42 -12.96 -0.99 6.08
N TYR A 43 -12.60 0.07 6.80
CA TYR A 43 -13.36 0.53 7.96
C TYR A 43 -14.80 0.91 7.58
N HIS A 44 -14.95 1.69 6.51
CA HIS A 44 -16.25 2.15 6.01
C HIS A 44 -16.98 1.15 5.11
N GLN A 45 -16.33 0.03 4.74
CA GLN A 45 -16.86 -0.98 3.80
C GLN A 45 -17.29 -0.39 2.44
N ILE A 46 -16.44 0.48 1.90
CA ILE A 46 -16.65 1.18 0.63
C ILE A 46 -15.64 0.71 -0.42
N GLU A 47 -16.04 0.80 -1.69
CA GLU A 47 -15.17 0.62 -2.86
C GLU A 47 -14.29 -0.64 -2.78
N GLU A 48 -12.96 -0.52 -2.89
CA GLU A 48 -12.02 -1.65 -2.82
C GLU A 48 -12.00 -2.34 -1.45
N GLY A 49 -12.49 -1.68 -0.40
CA GLY A 49 -12.58 -2.21 0.96
C GLY A 49 -13.86 -2.98 1.24
N LYS A 50 -14.85 -2.93 0.35
CA LYS A 50 -16.15 -3.58 0.54
C LYS A 50 -16.01 -5.09 0.59
N GLY A 51 -16.52 -5.71 1.65
CA GLY A 51 -16.46 -7.16 1.85
C GLY A 51 -15.11 -7.67 2.36
N LEU A 52 -14.15 -6.77 2.62
CA LEU A 52 -12.87 -7.11 3.23
C LEU A 52 -12.92 -6.89 4.73
N THR A 53 -12.37 -7.82 5.50
CA THR A 53 -12.25 -7.70 6.96
C THR A 53 -11.11 -6.76 7.33
N ILE A 54 -11.39 -5.80 8.23
CA ILE A 54 -10.37 -4.98 8.88
C ILE A 54 -9.80 -5.71 10.11
N SER A 55 -8.49 -5.65 10.31
CA SER A 55 -7.87 -6.15 11.55
C SER A 55 -8.18 -5.20 12.71
N LYS A 56 -8.24 -5.73 13.93
CA LYS A 56 -8.47 -4.90 15.14
C LYS A 56 -7.41 -3.82 15.32
N ASP A 57 -6.18 -4.08 14.90
CA ASP A 57 -5.09 -3.10 15.00
C ASP A 57 -5.27 -1.96 14.00
N ASN A 58 -5.63 -2.27 12.74
CA ASN A 58 -5.93 -1.24 11.75
C ASN A 58 -7.18 -0.44 12.09
N GLU A 59 -8.17 -1.07 12.72
CA GLU A 59 -9.35 -0.36 13.23
C GLU A 59 -8.97 0.65 14.31
N LYS A 60 -8.06 0.29 15.22
CA LYS A 60 -7.53 1.20 16.25
C LYS A 60 -6.76 2.36 15.62
N VAL A 61 -5.85 2.07 14.68
CA VAL A 61 -5.07 3.06 13.93
C VAL A 61 -6.01 4.07 13.26
N TYR A 62 -7.02 3.61 12.53
CA TYR A 62 -7.98 4.50 11.89
C TYR A 62 -8.76 5.33 12.91
N CYS A 63 -9.19 4.71 14.01
CA CYS A 63 -9.90 5.41 15.08
C CYS A 63 -9.04 6.45 15.83
N SER A 64 -7.71 6.33 15.81
CA SER A 64 -6.79 7.27 16.45
C SER A 64 -6.32 8.38 15.52
N LEU A 65 -6.03 8.06 14.25
CA LEU A 65 -5.39 8.99 13.31
C LEU A 65 -6.34 9.48 12.21
N GLY A 66 -7.24 8.60 11.74
CA GLY A 66 -8.20 8.88 10.67
C GLY A 66 -9.44 9.68 11.09
N ILE A 67 -9.71 9.78 12.40
CA ILE A 67 -10.94 10.36 12.95
C ILE A 67 -10.61 11.52 13.90
N GLU A 68 -11.24 12.67 13.68
CA GLU A 68 -11.22 13.81 14.60
C GLU A 68 -12.39 13.73 15.59
N ARG A 69 -12.16 14.25 16.80
CA ARG A 69 -13.21 14.39 17.83
C ARG A 69 -13.57 15.86 17.96
N THR A 70 -14.72 16.25 17.42
CA THR A 70 -15.19 17.63 17.54
C THR A 70 -16.12 17.81 18.74
N TYR A 71 -15.90 18.89 19.49
CA TYR A 71 -16.76 19.33 20.60
C TYR A 71 -17.80 20.33 20.09
N LYS A 72 -18.68 19.90 19.16
CA LYS A 72 -19.69 20.81 18.61
C LYS A 72 -20.95 20.95 19.47
N ASN A 73 -21.15 20.09 20.46
CA ASN A 73 -22.19 20.14 21.51
C ASN A 73 -21.71 19.24 22.67
N LEU A 74 -22.42 19.18 23.80
CA LEU A 74 -22.14 18.31 24.98
C LEU A 74 -22.01 16.79 24.66
N TRP A 75 -22.13 16.40 23.39
CA TRP A 75 -22.01 15.07 22.83
C TRP A 75 -20.81 15.01 21.86
N ARG A 76 -19.83 14.16 22.16
CA ARG A 76 -18.62 13.96 21.36
C ARG A 76 -18.97 13.32 20.02
N LYS A 77 -18.95 14.08 18.92
CA LYS A 77 -19.12 13.51 17.56
C LYS A 77 -17.75 13.07 17.04
N LYS A 78 -17.69 11.84 16.54
CA LYS A 78 -16.57 11.34 15.73
C LYS A 78 -16.84 11.73 14.28
N GLN A 79 -15.86 12.34 13.63
CA GLN A 79 -15.91 12.68 12.21
C GLN A 79 -14.59 12.27 11.58
N ASP A 80 -14.61 11.79 10.34
CA ASP A 80 -13.37 11.56 9.59
C ASP A 80 -12.60 12.88 9.47
N ARG A 81 -11.29 12.82 9.68
CA ARG A 81 -10.41 13.93 9.29
C ARG A 81 -10.44 14.07 7.78
N THR A 82 -10.34 15.31 7.30
CA THR A 82 -10.35 15.61 5.87
C THR A 82 -8.98 16.01 5.35
N ASP A 83 -8.00 16.14 6.25
CA ASP A 83 -6.68 16.73 6.03
C ASP A 83 -5.54 15.75 6.35
N ASN A 84 -5.72 14.46 6.05
CA ASN A 84 -4.70 13.44 6.24
C ASN A 84 -4.65 12.40 5.10
N ASN A 85 -3.57 11.61 5.04
CA ASN A 85 -3.37 10.55 4.04
C ASN A 85 -4.47 9.47 4.03
N PHE A 86 -5.20 9.29 5.14
CA PHE A 86 -6.33 8.36 5.21
C PHE A 86 -7.52 8.89 4.39
N ALA A 87 -7.75 10.19 4.39
CA ALA A 87 -8.91 10.83 3.75
C ALA A 87 -8.82 10.82 2.22
N ASN A 88 -7.60 10.74 1.69
CA ASN A 88 -7.37 10.68 0.26
C ASN A 88 -7.99 9.42 -0.38
N ASP A 89 -8.18 9.48 -1.69
CA ASP A 89 -8.58 8.33 -2.51
C ASP A 89 -7.36 7.79 -3.27
N PHE A 90 -7.42 6.54 -3.71
CA PHE A 90 -6.32 5.93 -4.45
C PHE A 90 -5.97 6.76 -5.69
N SER A 91 -4.70 7.12 -5.79
CA SER A 91 -4.18 7.79 -6.97
C SER A 91 -4.25 6.87 -8.19
N ASN A 92 -4.04 7.44 -9.37
CA ASN A 92 -3.93 6.64 -10.59
C ASN A 92 -2.71 5.69 -10.54
N ILE A 93 -1.67 6.02 -9.77
CA ILE A 93 -0.47 5.20 -9.60
C ILE A 93 -0.78 4.00 -8.69
N ALA A 94 -1.49 4.23 -7.57
CA ALA A 94 -2.02 3.17 -6.72
C ALA A 94 -2.97 2.24 -7.51
N ARG A 95 -3.89 2.80 -8.29
CA ARG A 95 -4.80 2.01 -9.14
C ARG A 95 -4.06 1.21 -10.22
N LEU A 96 -3.05 1.82 -10.84
CA LEU A 96 -2.17 1.11 -11.78
C LEU A 96 -1.48 -0.07 -11.08
N SER A 97 -1.00 0.12 -9.84
CA SER A 97 -0.37 -0.96 -9.06
C SER A 97 -1.28 -2.18 -8.93
N PHE A 98 -2.56 -1.98 -8.61
CA PHE A 98 -3.55 -3.07 -8.51
C PHE A 98 -3.80 -3.77 -9.84
N SER A 99 -3.80 -3.03 -10.95
CA SER A 99 -3.96 -3.61 -12.30
C SER A 99 -2.72 -4.38 -12.76
N THR A 100 -1.55 -4.10 -12.17
CA THR A 100 -0.28 -4.72 -12.54
C THR A 100 0.09 -5.94 -11.70
N GLU A 101 -0.64 -6.24 -10.61
CA GLU A 101 -0.34 -7.39 -9.75
C GLU A 101 -1.07 -8.68 -10.19
N PRO A 102 -0.36 -9.84 -10.34
CA PRO A 102 1.06 -10.08 -10.04
C PRO A 102 1.88 -10.32 -11.33
N LYS A 103 2.51 -9.29 -11.90
CA LYS A 103 3.60 -9.48 -12.89
C LYS A 103 4.99 -9.43 -12.25
N LYS A 104 5.23 -10.25 -11.23
CA LYS A 104 6.53 -10.63 -10.60
C LYS A 104 7.59 -9.56 -10.22
N TYR A 105 7.51 -8.32 -10.71
CA TYR A 105 8.57 -7.32 -10.65
C TYR A 105 8.01 -5.88 -10.62
N THR A 106 6.87 -5.66 -9.97
CA THR A 106 6.38 -4.30 -9.69
C THR A 106 6.81 -3.91 -8.27
N ILE A 107 7.43 -2.74 -8.14
CA ILE A 107 7.78 -2.09 -6.88
C ILE A 107 6.91 -0.85 -6.79
N TYR A 108 6.08 -0.78 -5.75
CA TYR A 108 5.27 0.38 -5.43
C TYR A 108 5.90 1.10 -4.24
N ILE A 109 6.02 2.41 -4.37
CA ILE A 109 6.65 3.31 -3.41
C ILE A 109 5.58 4.33 -3.01
N GLU A 110 5.29 4.39 -1.72
CA GLU A 110 4.32 5.31 -1.14
C GLU A 110 4.71 6.77 -1.44
N GLY A 111 3.73 7.66 -1.34
CA GLY A 111 3.96 9.09 -1.48
C GLY A 111 4.90 9.62 -0.41
N ILE A 112 5.74 10.57 -0.78
CA ILE A 112 6.50 11.34 0.21
C ILE A 112 5.56 11.93 1.25
N ASP A 113 6.08 12.17 2.46
CA ASP A 113 5.32 12.68 3.60
C ASP A 113 4.27 11.69 4.15
N THR A 114 4.45 10.39 3.90
CA THR A 114 3.57 9.38 4.47
C THR A 114 4.32 8.18 4.99
N GLU A 115 3.77 7.62 6.07
CA GLU A 115 4.20 6.34 6.61
C GLU A 115 3.00 5.43 6.84
N ASP A 116 3.25 4.13 6.74
CA ASP A 116 2.22 3.12 6.94
C ASP A 116 1.70 3.17 8.37
N ARG A 117 0.39 3.40 8.50
CA ARG A 117 -0.35 3.49 9.77
C ARG A 117 0.00 4.70 10.62
N GLU A 118 0.61 5.73 10.04
CA GLU A 118 0.97 6.98 10.71
C GLU A 118 0.29 8.19 10.04
N ASP A 119 0.33 9.34 10.73
CA ASP A 119 -0.21 10.61 10.24
C ASP A 119 0.78 11.33 9.31
N ASP A 120 0.32 12.37 8.61
CA ASP A 120 1.17 13.15 7.70
C ASP A 120 2.10 14.12 8.46
N PHE A 121 3.29 14.37 7.92
CA PHE A 121 4.30 15.26 8.48
C PHE A 121 4.44 16.57 7.68
N LEU A 122 3.47 17.49 7.83
CA LEU A 122 3.37 18.76 7.09
C LEU A 122 4.70 19.49 6.74
N PHE A 123 5.70 19.45 7.62
CA PHE A 123 7.02 20.01 7.36
C PHE A 123 7.82 19.25 6.28
N GLU A 124 7.83 17.92 6.34
CA GLU A 124 8.46 17.05 5.35
C GLU A 124 7.78 17.18 3.98
N GLN A 125 6.45 17.29 3.98
CA GLN A 125 5.64 17.58 2.80
C GLN A 125 6.14 18.80 2.00
N ALA A 126 6.40 19.89 2.70
CA ALA A 126 6.68 21.18 2.08
C ALA A 126 8.08 21.25 1.49
N PHE A 127 9.04 20.55 2.09
CA PHE A 127 10.45 20.61 1.71
C PHE A 127 10.96 19.35 0.98
N GLY A 128 10.15 18.28 0.94
CA GLY A 128 10.57 16.99 0.36
C GLY A 128 11.75 16.37 1.11
N THR A 129 11.92 16.72 2.38
CA THR A 129 13.00 16.30 3.28
C THR A 129 12.48 15.34 4.33
N GLY A 130 13.35 14.55 4.97
CA GLY A 130 12.96 13.60 6.01
C GLY A 130 13.15 12.16 5.57
N GLU A 131 12.72 11.21 6.39
CA GLU A 131 12.86 9.77 6.09
C GLU A 131 12.04 9.35 4.87
N THR A 132 10.95 10.07 4.60
CA THR A 132 10.04 9.86 3.46
C THR A 132 10.34 10.79 2.28
N GLY A 133 11.37 11.62 2.36
CA GLY A 133 11.75 12.60 1.35
C GLY A 133 12.46 12.02 0.12
N VAL A 134 12.68 12.86 -0.91
CA VAL A 134 13.46 12.47 -2.09
C VAL A 134 14.93 12.81 -1.86
N ILE A 135 15.80 11.81 -1.87
CA ILE A 135 17.25 12.00 -1.81
C ILE A 135 17.72 12.54 -3.17
N ALA A 136 18.37 13.71 -3.16
CA ALA A 136 18.98 14.35 -4.33
C ALA A 136 20.42 13.89 -4.58
#